data_AF-A0AA42QTB3-F1
#
_entry.id   AF-A0AA42QTB3-F1
#
_cell.length_a   1.000
_cell.length_b   1.000
_cell.length_c   1.000
_cell.angle_alpha   90.00
_cell.angle_beta   90.00
_cell.angle_gamma   90.00
#
_symmetry.space_group_name_H-M   'P 1'
#
loop_
_entity.id
_entity.type
_entity.pdbx_description
1 polymer ?
#
loop_
_entity_poly.entity_id
_entity_poly.type
_entity_poly.pdbx_seq_one_letter_code
_entity_poly.pdbx_strand_id
1 'polypeptide(L)'
;MQSQPQLTLKEIQKIKENLNKYMTIKKKIINNFSKANKTIKSEINHNFKSMNQEMIKGLYSVISPSNSNKYNELNPFRSKNVQLRNFLIIHLMLNYGLRIGELMLLTTNSIKKSIQNHSFSLIITNTDDEFDDRSKKPKIKNEYSYRVIKLQERDYRILQIYINEIRKEIPSHILFTSLKPPYSALSYGNPP
;
A
#
# COMPACT_ATOMS: atom_id res chain seq x y z
N MET A 1 25.49 -12.76 43.86
CA MET A 1 24.10 -12.67 43.36
C MET A 1 23.59 -11.28 43.70
N GLN A 2 23.54 -10.36 42.73
CA GLN A 2 23.06 -8.99 42.97
C GLN A 2 21.53 -9.02 42.97
N SER A 3 20.94 -8.79 44.13
CA SER A 3 19.50 -8.62 44.35
C SER A 3 19.02 -7.37 43.63
N GLN A 4 18.09 -7.52 42.68
CA GLN A 4 17.40 -6.38 42.09
C GLN A 4 16.65 -5.62 43.19
N PRO A 5 16.67 -4.27 43.20
CA PRO A 5 15.89 -3.50 44.16
C PRO A 5 14.41 -3.81 43.97
N GLN A 6 13.76 -4.35 45.00
CA GLN A 6 12.35 -4.67 44.97
C GLN A 6 11.55 -3.38 45.21
N LEU A 7 10.95 -2.86 44.13
CA LEU A 7 10.12 -1.66 44.17
C LEU A 7 9.01 -1.81 45.21
N THR A 8 8.87 -0.80 46.06
CA THR A 8 7.82 -0.76 47.07
C THR A 8 6.45 -0.59 46.41
N LEU A 9 5.39 -1.08 47.08
CA LEU A 9 4.01 -0.92 46.61
C LEU A 9 3.63 0.54 46.31
N LYS A 10 4.18 1.49 47.09
CA LYS A 10 3.97 2.93 46.88
C LYS A 10 4.62 3.43 45.60
N GLU A 11 5.81 2.94 45.25
CA GLU A 11 6.50 3.31 44.02
C GLU A 11 5.80 2.74 42.79
N ILE A 12 5.33 1.49 42.86
CA ILE A 12 4.54 0.85 41.79
C ILE A 12 3.25 1.65 41.53
N GLN A 13 2.56 2.06 42.59
CA GLN A 13 1.34 2.87 42.47
C GLN A 13 1.62 4.23 41.83
N LYS A 14 2.71 4.90 42.23
CA LYS A 14 3.13 6.19 41.65
C LYS A 14 3.49 6.07 40.17
N ILE A 15 4.18 5.00 39.77
CA ILE A 15 4.49 4.72 38.36
C ILE A 15 3.21 4.51 37.56
N LYS A 16 2.26 3.72 38.09
CA LYS A 16 0.95 3.47 37.45
C LYS A 16 0.16 4.76 37.25
N GLU A 17 0.13 5.64 38.25
CA GLU A 17 -0.53 6.95 38.16
C GLU A 17 0.12 7.86 37.11
N ASN A 18 1.45 7.88 37.05
CA ASN A 18 2.19 8.66 36.05
C ASN A 18 1.94 8.14 34.63
N LEU A 19 1.94 6.81 34.43
CA LEU A 19 1.61 6.20 33.15
C LEU A 19 0.16 6.52 32.74
N ASN A 20 -0.78 6.46 33.66
CA ASN A 20 -2.18 6.81 33.39
C ASN A 20 -2.34 8.29 33.03
N LYS A 21 -1.64 9.20 33.71
CA LYS A 21 -1.61 10.63 33.35
C LYS A 21 -1.05 10.82 31.95
N TYR A 22 0.09 10.19 31.63
CA TYR A 22 0.70 10.26 30.30
C TYR A 22 -0.23 9.72 29.22
N MET A 23 -0.84 8.54 29.44
CA MET A 23 -1.80 7.94 28.49
C MET A 23 -3.05 8.80 28.30
N THR A 24 -3.54 9.45 29.35
CA THR A 24 -4.69 10.35 29.28
C THR A 24 -4.35 11.60 28.46
N ILE A 25 -3.16 12.18 28.66
CA ILE A 25 -2.68 13.32 27.86
C ILE A 25 -2.56 12.93 26.38
N LYS A 26 -1.94 11.79 26.08
CA LYS A 26 -1.80 11.30 24.70
C LYS A 26 -3.16 11.00 24.05
N LYS A 27 -4.09 10.36 24.76
CA LYS A 27 -5.47 10.15 24.29
C LYS A 27 -6.18 11.46 23.99
N LYS A 28 -6.00 12.49 24.83
CA LYS A 28 -6.59 13.82 24.60
C LYS A 28 -6.02 14.50 23.36
N ILE A 29 -4.72 14.40 23.11
CA ILE A 29 -4.08 14.92 21.90
C ILE A 29 -4.63 14.21 20.64
N ILE A 30 -4.72 12.89 20.66
CA ILE A 30 -5.26 12.09 19.54
C ILE A 30 -6.75 12.40 19.31
N ASN A 31 -7.53 12.53 20.38
CA ASN A 31 -8.95 12.90 20.27
C ASN A 31 -9.17 14.34 19.81
N ASN A 32 -8.27 15.26 20.15
CA ASN A 32 -8.31 16.62 19.60
C ASN A 32 -8.01 16.60 18.09
N PHE A 33 -7.09 15.75 17.64
CA PHE A 33 -6.85 15.50 16.22
C PHE A 33 -8.09 14.93 15.50
N SER A 34 -8.84 14.02 16.13
CA SER A 34 -10.04 13.42 15.53
C SER A 34 -11.26 14.36 15.54
N LYS A 35 -11.38 15.23 16.56
CA LYS A 35 -12.47 16.21 16.68
C LYS A 35 -12.26 17.47 15.85
N ALA A 36 -11.01 17.88 15.62
CA ALA A 36 -10.69 19.02 14.74
C ALA A 36 -11.16 18.85 13.29
N ASN A 37 -11.44 17.60 12.86
CA ASN A 37 -11.91 17.30 11.51
C ASN A 37 -13.43 17.38 11.33
N LYS A 38 -14.24 17.64 12.37
CA LYS A 38 -15.71 17.55 12.27
C LYS A 38 -16.48 18.86 12.38
N THR A 39 -15.88 20.00 12.73
CA THR A 39 -16.71 21.19 13.06
C THR A 39 -16.06 22.55 12.86
N ILE A 40 -15.27 22.75 11.81
CA ILE A 40 -14.89 24.11 11.42
C ILE A 40 -14.96 24.19 9.89
N LYS A 41 -15.65 25.21 9.36
CA LYS A 41 -15.28 25.83 8.08
C LYS A 41 -13.89 26.47 8.24
N SER A 42 -12.89 25.69 8.66
CA SER A 42 -11.51 26.11 8.85
C SER A 42 -10.85 26.04 7.50
N GLU A 43 -10.07 27.06 7.15
CA GLU A 43 -9.09 27.00 6.07
C GLU A 43 -8.50 25.59 6.02
N ILE A 44 -8.79 24.86 4.94
CA ILE A 44 -8.30 23.50 4.77
C ILE A 44 -6.79 23.60 4.90
N ASN A 45 -6.20 23.02 5.95
CA ASN A 45 -4.75 23.02 6.11
C ASN A 45 -4.18 22.16 4.98
N HIS A 46 -3.90 22.81 3.85
CA HIS A 46 -3.49 22.19 2.60
C HIS A 46 -2.13 21.48 2.74
N ASN A 47 -1.38 21.75 3.82
CA ASN A 47 -0.10 21.12 4.10
C ASN A 47 -0.21 19.61 4.29
N PHE A 48 -1.39 19.07 4.58
CA PHE A 48 -1.64 17.62 4.68
C PHE A 48 -2.45 17.06 3.51
N LYS A 49 -2.72 17.86 2.47
CA LYS A 49 -3.47 17.40 1.29
C LYS A 49 -2.64 16.47 0.40
N SER A 50 -1.32 16.64 0.39
CA SER A 50 -0.38 15.86 -0.41
C SER A 50 0.90 15.57 0.35
N MET A 51 1.58 14.48 -0.02
CA MET A 51 2.91 14.20 0.50
C MET A 51 3.92 15.18 -0.11
N ASN A 52 4.78 15.76 0.73
CA ASN A 52 5.94 16.50 0.26
C ASN A 52 7.07 15.54 -0.17
N GLN A 53 8.15 16.07 -0.75
CA GLN A 53 9.26 15.26 -1.23
C GLN A 53 9.95 14.43 -0.13
N GLU A 54 10.05 14.94 1.09
CA GLU A 54 10.66 14.23 2.22
C GLU A 54 9.79 13.05 2.66
N MET A 55 8.48 13.24 2.72
CA MET A 55 7.51 12.18 3.00
C MET A 55 7.53 11.10 1.92
N ILE A 56 7.65 11.49 0.64
CA ILE A 56 7.80 10.53 -0.46
C ILE A 56 9.09 9.72 -0.31
N LYS A 57 10.22 10.37 0.00
CA LYS A 57 11.50 9.68 0.26
C LYS A 57 11.39 8.73 1.46
N GLY A 58 10.76 9.16 2.54
CA GLY A 58 10.50 8.33 3.72
C GLY A 58 9.63 7.12 3.39
N LEU A 59 8.54 7.32 2.63
CA LEU A 59 7.67 6.25 2.17
C LEU A 59 8.46 5.22 1.36
N TYR A 60 9.23 5.66 0.35
CA TYR A 60 10.07 4.75 -0.45
C TYR A 60 11.10 4.01 0.39
N SER A 61 11.66 4.64 1.43
CA SER A 61 12.59 3.96 2.33
C SER A 61 11.91 2.81 3.09
N VAL A 62 10.64 2.97 3.46
CA VAL A 62 9.84 1.93 4.12
C VAL A 62 9.44 0.82 3.15
N ILE A 63 8.92 1.17 1.97
CA ILE A 63 8.30 0.17 1.07
C ILE A 63 9.28 -0.53 0.14
N SER A 64 10.52 -0.05 0.02
CA SER A 64 11.53 -0.64 -0.86
C SER A 64 11.75 -2.13 -0.50
N PRO A 65 11.79 -3.03 -1.48
CA PRO A 65 12.11 -4.44 -1.23
C PRO A 65 13.54 -4.62 -0.76
N SER A 66 13.76 -5.61 0.10
CA SER A 66 15.10 -6.10 0.46
C SER A 66 15.78 -6.66 -0.79
N ASN A 67 17.03 -6.26 -1.04
CA ASN A 67 17.83 -6.82 -2.12
C ASN A 67 18.78 -7.92 -1.60
N SER A 68 19.65 -8.48 -2.45
CA SER A 68 20.60 -9.53 -2.06
C SER A 68 21.62 -9.06 -1.03
N ASN A 69 21.97 -7.78 -1.07
CA ASN A 69 23.11 -7.22 -0.33
C ASN A 69 22.66 -6.46 0.92
N LYS A 70 21.38 -6.07 1.00
CA LYS A 70 20.84 -5.26 2.09
C LYS A 70 19.38 -5.64 2.38
N TYR A 71 19.15 -6.08 3.60
CA TYR A 71 17.81 -6.28 4.15
C TYR A 71 17.21 -4.92 4.55
N ASN A 72 15.94 -4.67 4.17
CA ASN A 72 15.22 -3.48 4.58
C ASN A 72 14.43 -3.74 5.87
N GLU A 73 14.98 -3.33 7.01
CA GLU A 73 14.35 -3.48 8.33
C GLU A 73 13.09 -2.63 8.50
N LEU A 74 12.94 -1.56 7.71
CA LEU A 74 11.76 -0.69 7.76
C LEU A 74 10.55 -1.33 7.05
N ASN A 75 10.77 -2.28 6.15
CA ASN A 75 9.68 -2.89 5.40
C ASN A 75 8.89 -3.85 6.30
N PRO A 76 7.58 -3.64 6.50
CA PRO A 76 6.80 -4.45 7.43
C PRO A 76 6.56 -5.89 6.95
N PHE A 77 6.82 -6.19 5.68
CA PHE A 77 6.60 -7.51 5.11
C PHE A 77 7.90 -8.31 5.08
N ARG A 78 7.89 -9.54 5.62
CA ARG A 78 9.09 -10.41 5.63
C ARG A 78 9.43 -11.03 4.28
N SER A 79 8.41 -11.37 3.49
CA SER A 79 8.59 -12.04 2.19
C SER A 79 8.98 -11.03 1.11
N LYS A 80 10.14 -11.23 0.46
CA LYS A 80 10.61 -10.39 -0.67
C LYS A 80 9.58 -10.30 -1.80
N ASN A 81 8.85 -11.38 -2.06
CA ASN A 81 7.81 -11.41 -3.09
C ASN A 81 6.63 -10.50 -2.71
N VAL A 82 6.22 -10.53 -1.44
CA VAL A 82 5.17 -9.64 -0.92
C VAL A 82 5.65 -8.19 -0.89
N GLN A 83 6.91 -7.96 -0.52
CA GLN A 83 7.53 -6.63 -0.56
C GLN A 83 7.50 -6.05 -1.97
N LEU A 84 7.93 -6.81 -3.00
CA LEU A 84 7.92 -6.33 -4.39
C LEU A 84 6.51 -6.05 -4.89
N ARG A 85 5.55 -6.94 -4.60
CA ARG A 85 4.13 -6.71 -4.95
C ARG A 85 3.62 -5.40 -4.36
N ASN A 86 3.84 -5.18 -3.06
CA ASN A 86 3.33 -4.00 -2.36
C ASN A 86 4.06 -2.72 -2.77
N PHE A 87 5.37 -2.83 -3.06
CA PHE A 87 6.15 -1.74 -3.66
C PHE A 87 5.53 -1.31 -5.00
N LEU A 88 5.24 -2.26 -5.91
CA LEU A 88 4.65 -1.98 -7.22
C LEU A 88 3.26 -1.34 -7.10
N ILE A 89 2.42 -1.81 -6.17
CA ILE A 89 1.10 -1.20 -5.91
C ILE A 89 1.25 0.29 -5.59
N ILE A 90 2.09 0.63 -4.60
CA ILE A 90 2.25 2.01 -4.14
C ILE A 90 2.96 2.85 -5.20
N HIS A 91 3.97 2.29 -5.87
CA HIS A 91 4.70 2.94 -6.94
C HIS A 91 3.80 3.29 -8.13
N LEU A 92 2.89 2.40 -8.53
CA LEU A 92 1.91 2.67 -9.58
C LEU A 92 0.92 3.77 -9.18
N MET A 93 0.38 3.70 -7.97
CA MET A 93 -0.53 4.73 -7.47
C MET A 93 0.14 6.11 -7.39
N LEU A 94 1.40 6.17 -6.93
CA LEU A 94 2.09 7.42 -6.67
C LEU A 94 2.66 8.08 -7.94
N ASN A 95 3.34 7.34 -8.81
CA ASN A 95 4.01 7.94 -9.99
C ASN A 95 3.14 8.01 -11.23
N TYR A 96 2.13 7.14 -11.32
CA TYR A 96 1.25 7.05 -12.48
C TYR A 96 -0.18 7.53 -12.17
N GLY A 97 -0.43 7.95 -10.92
CA GLY A 97 -1.71 8.52 -10.51
C GLY A 97 -2.87 7.53 -10.64
N LEU A 98 -2.61 6.24 -10.39
CA LEU A 98 -3.65 5.24 -10.41
C LEU A 98 -4.58 5.41 -9.21
N ARG A 99 -5.88 5.42 -9.49
CA ARG A 99 -6.87 5.24 -8.44
C ARG A 99 -6.87 3.77 -8.03
N ILE A 100 -7.13 3.54 -6.76
CA ILE A 100 -7.29 2.19 -6.19
C ILE A 100 -8.27 1.30 -6.99
N GLY A 101 -9.39 1.84 -7.47
CA GLY A 101 -10.32 1.09 -8.32
C GLY A 101 -9.73 0.69 -9.69
N GLU A 102 -8.88 1.54 -10.27
CA GLU A 102 -8.15 1.26 -11.52
C GLU A 102 -7.08 0.20 -11.28
N LEU A 103 -6.37 0.29 -10.14
CA LEU A 103 -5.38 -0.70 -9.72
C LEU A 103 -6.01 -2.10 -9.61
N MET A 104 -7.22 -2.19 -9.05
CA MET A 104 -7.96 -3.45 -8.88
C MET A 104 -8.47 -4.07 -10.19
N LEU A 105 -8.45 -3.30 -11.29
CA LEU A 105 -8.84 -3.73 -12.63
C LEU A 105 -7.65 -4.20 -13.47
N LEU A 106 -6.42 -3.90 -13.05
CA LEU A 106 -5.24 -4.29 -13.80
C LEU A 106 -5.15 -5.80 -13.90
N THR A 107 -4.82 -6.27 -15.10
CA THR A 107 -4.48 -7.67 -15.38
C THR A 107 -3.04 -7.78 -15.85
N THR A 108 -2.51 -8.99 -15.95
CA THR A 108 -1.22 -9.26 -16.61
C THR A 108 -1.21 -8.73 -18.06
N ASN A 109 -2.37 -8.69 -18.71
CA ASN A 109 -2.55 -8.19 -20.07
C ASN A 109 -2.59 -6.66 -20.17
N SER A 110 -2.74 -5.95 -19.05
CA SER A 110 -2.75 -4.48 -19.02
C SER A 110 -1.38 -3.87 -19.34
N ILE A 111 -0.28 -4.63 -19.19
CA ILE A 111 1.08 -4.14 -19.44
C ILE A 111 1.47 -4.49 -20.87
N LYS A 112 1.69 -3.48 -21.73
CA LYS A 112 2.04 -3.66 -23.14
C LYS A 112 3.37 -3.02 -23.51
N LYS A 113 4.10 -3.67 -24.41
CA LYS A 113 5.22 -3.09 -25.15
C LYS A 113 4.76 -2.85 -26.59
N SER A 114 5.02 -1.66 -27.11
CA SER A 114 4.78 -1.35 -28.51
C SER A 114 5.79 -2.05 -29.41
N ILE A 115 5.29 -2.60 -30.53
CA ILE A 115 6.12 -3.23 -31.56
C ILE A 115 6.91 -2.18 -32.34
N GLN A 116 6.35 -0.99 -32.55
CA GLN A 116 6.87 -0.01 -33.50
C GLN A 116 7.82 1.03 -32.89
N ASN A 117 7.62 1.43 -31.64
CA ASN A 117 8.27 2.65 -31.10
C ASN A 117 8.91 2.48 -29.71
N HIS A 118 9.30 1.26 -29.32
CA HIS A 118 9.93 0.92 -28.02
C HIS A 118 9.28 1.64 -26.82
N SER A 119 7.95 1.79 -26.87
CA SER A 119 7.18 2.41 -25.81
C SER A 119 6.48 1.36 -24.95
N PHE A 120 6.28 1.68 -23.69
CA PHE A 120 5.66 0.79 -22.72
C PHE A 120 4.40 1.47 -22.21
N SER A 121 3.32 0.71 -22.06
CA SER A 121 2.02 1.25 -21.73
C SER A 121 1.31 0.39 -20.68
N LEU A 122 0.56 1.05 -19.82
CA LEU A 122 -0.37 0.47 -18.88
C LEU A 122 -1.79 0.83 -19.32
N ILE A 123 -2.57 -0.18 -19.68
CA ILE A 123 -3.94 -0.04 -20.17
C ILE A 123 -4.90 -0.21 -19.00
N ILE A 124 -5.68 0.84 -18.73
CA ILE A 124 -6.73 0.85 -17.73
C ILE A 124 -8.06 0.65 -18.44
N THR A 125 -8.68 -0.50 -18.22
CA THR A 125 -9.95 -0.91 -18.81
C THR A 125 -10.67 -1.86 -17.86
N ASN A 126 -11.91 -2.21 -18.15
CA ASN A 126 -12.61 -3.25 -17.41
C ASN A 126 -11.95 -4.61 -17.63
N THR A 127 -12.04 -5.46 -16.62
CA THR A 127 -11.58 -6.84 -16.68
C THR A 127 -12.78 -7.77 -16.77
N ASP A 128 -12.72 -8.72 -17.70
CA ASP A 128 -13.69 -9.80 -17.85
C ASP A 128 -13.09 -11.15 -17.37
N ASP A 129 -12.11 -11.10 -16.45
CA ASP A 129 -11.45 -12.28 -15.90
C ASP A 129 -12.47 -13.23 -15.25
N GLU A 130 -12.59 -14.43 -15.80
CA GLU A 130 -13.51 -15.48 -15.35
C GLU A 130 -13.14 -16.02 -13.97
N PHE A 131 -11.86 -15.94 -13.59
CA PHE A 131 -11.37 -16.35 -12.28
C PHE A 131 -11.48 -15.25 -11.21
N ASP A 132 -12.09 -14.10 -11.54
CA ASP A 132 -12.39 -13.06 -10.56
C ASP A 132 -13.56 -13.49 -9.66
N ASP A 133 -13.21 -13.99 -8.48
CA ASP A 133 -14.12 -14.49 -7.43
C ASP A 133 -14.70 -13.39 -6.53
N ARG A 134 -14.36 -12.12 -6.77
CA ARG A 134 -14.82 -11.01 -5.93
C ARG A 134 -16.34 -10.84 -6.05
N SER A 135 -17.02 -10.88 -4.90
CA SER A 135 -18.47 -10.61 -4.81
C SER A 135 -18.86 -9.23 -5.33
N LYS A 136 -17.98 -8.23 -5.19
CA LYS A 136 -18.13 -6.88 -5.73
C LYS A 136 -16.99 -6.57 -6.70
N LYS A 137 -17.18 -6.94 -7.97
CA LYS A 137 -16.20 -6.66 -9.02
C LYS A 137 -16.07 -5.14 -9.24
N PRO A 138 -14.85 -4.59 -9.21
CA PRO A 138 -14.63 -3.20 -9.61
C PRO A 138 -15.04 -3.05 -11.08
N LYS A 139 -15.66 -1.92 -11.42
CA LYS A 139 -16.00 -1.55 -12.79
C LYS A 139 -15.77 -0.06 -12.98
N ILE A 140 -15.25 0.30 -14.14
CA ILE A 140 -15.18 1.68 -14.61
C ILE A 140 -16.62 2.18 -14.80
N LYS A 141 -16.97 3.26 -14.09
CA LYS A 141 -18.28 3.91 -14.18
C LYS A 141 -18.33 5.09 -15.16
N ASN A 142 -17.17 5.59 -15.59
CA ASN A 142 -17.04 6.81 -16.38
C ASN A 142 -16.08 6.53 -17.55
N GLU A 143 -16.47 6.92 -18.77
CA GLU A 143 -15.66 6.74 -19.98
C GLU A 143 -14.26 7.35 -19.86
N TYR A 144 -14.10 8.45 -19.12
CA TYR A 144 -12.79 9.07 -18.87
C TYR A 144 -11.84 8.22 -18.02
N SER A 145 -12.32 7.14 -17.40
CA SER A 145 -11.46 6.22 -16.66
C SER A 145 -10.85 5.14 -17.55
N TYR A 146 -11.30 4.98 -18.80
CA TYR A 146 -10.55 4.22 -19.80
C TYR A 146 -9.39 5.08 -20.28
N ARG A 147 -8.16 4.64 -20.03
CA ARG A 147 -6.97 5.39 -20.42
C ARG A 147 -5.75 4.52 -20.59
N VAL A 148 -4.80 5.02 -21.38
CA VAL A 148 -3.48 4.42 -21.56
C VAL A 148 -2.45 5.34 -20.89
N ILE A 149 -1.64 4.77 -20.01
CA ILE A 149 -0.56 5.48 -19.33
C ILE A 149 0.78 4.99 -19.84
N LYS A 150 1.65 5.90 -20.27
CA LYS A 150 3.02 5.54 -20.67
C LYS A 150 3.85 5.16 -19.45
N LEU A 151 4.43 3.95 -19.48
CA LEU A 151 5.35 3.44 -18.47
C LEU A 151 6.80 3.81 -18.82
N GLN A 152 7.61 4.00 -17.79
CA GLN A 152 9.07 3.98 -17.92
C GLN A 152 9.54 2.55 -18.19
N GLU A 153 10.62 2.40 -18.96
CA GLU A 153 11.16 1.08 -19.30
C GLU A 153 11.54 0.27 -18.06
N ARG A 154 12.13 0.93 -17.05
CA ARG A 154 12.49 0.30 -15.77
C ARG A 154 11.27 -0.32 -15.10
N ASP A 155 10.17 0.43 -15.02
CA ASP A 155 8.97 -0.02 -14.31
C ASP A 155 8.27 -1.14 -15.08
N TYR A 156 8.26 -1.05 -16.42
CA TYR A 156 7.85 -2.16 -17.28
C TYR A 156 8.65 -3.43 -16.98
N ARG A 157 9.98 -3.35 -16.94
CA ARG A 157 10.84 -4.51 -16.67
C ARG A 157 10.56 -5.11 -15.29
N ILE A 158 10.40 -4.29 -14.24
CA ILE A 158 10.08 -4.78 -12.90
C ILE A 158 8.69 -5.42 -12.83
N LEU A 159 7.70 -4.85 -13.54
CA LEU A 159 6.37 -5.45 -13.67
C LEU A 159 6.43 -6.81 -14.36
N GLN A 160 7.22 -6.94 -15.43
CA GLN A 160 7.41 -8.22 -16.12
C GLN A 160 8.08 -9.26 -15.20
N ILE A 161 9.09 -8.88 -14.41
CA ILE A 161 9.70 -9.77 -13.41
C ILE A 161 8.66 -10.23 -12.40
N TYR A 162 7.83 -9.31 -11.88
CA TYR A 162 6.77 -9.68 -10.95
C TYR A 162 5.79 -10.69 -11.56
N ILE A 163 5.35 -10.46 -12.80
CA ILE A 163 4.41 -11.34 -13.51
C ILE A 163 5.03 -12.73 -13.74
N ASN A 164 6.26 -12.77 -14.24
CA ASN A 164 6.88 -14.01 -14.73
C ASN A 164 7.53 -14.84 -13.60
N GLU A 165 8.02 -14.20 -12.54
CA GLU A 165 8.79 -14.90 -11.50
C GLU A 165 7.99 -15.13 -10.21
N ILE A 166 7.07 -14.21 -9.88
CA ILE A 166 6.37 -14.23 -8.59
C ILE A 166 4.91 -14.66 -8.75
N ARG A 167 4.24 -14.16 -9.80
CA ARG A 167 2.81 -14.38 -10.03
C ARG A 167 2.51 -15.63 -10.87
N LYS A 168 3.52 -16.25 -11.47
CA LYS A 168 3.39 -17.28 -12.52
C LYS A 168 2.40 -18.41 -12.23
N GLU A 169 2.28 -18.85 -10.98
CA GLU A 169 1.42 -19.99 -10.60
C GLU A 169 -0.05 -19.59 -10.33
N ILE A 170 -0.43 -18.32 -10.50
CA ILE A 170 -1.76 -17.81 -10.16
C ILE A 170 -2.67 -17.86 -11.40
N PRO A 171 -3.76 -18.67 -11.39
CA PRO A 171 -4.60 -18.90 -12.58
C PRO A 171 -5.33 -17.68 -13.13
N SER A 172 -5.81 -16.80 -12.23
CA SER A 172 -6.45 -15.54 -12.62
C SER A 172 -5.53 -14.71 -13.51
N HIS A 173 -6.07 -13.71 -14.21
CA HIS A 173 -5.29 -12.68 -14.90
C HIS A 173 -5.14 -11.39 -14.09
N ILE A 174 -5.87 -11.21 -12.98
CA ILE A 174 -5.77 -10.03 -12.10
C ILE A 174 -4.32 -9.83 -11.64
N LEU A 175 -3.78 -8.64 -11.87
CA LEU A 175 -2.37 -8.35 -11.67
C LEU A 175 -1.96 -8.51 -10.21
N PHE A 176 -2.72 -7.90 -9.29
CA PHE A 176 -2.40 -7.90 -7.86
C PHE A 176 -3.38 -8.76 -7.06
N THR A 177 -2.87 -9.88 -6.56
CA THR A 177 -3.59 -10.85 -5.73
C THR A 177 -2.81 -11.16 -4.45
N SER A 178 -3.43 -11.89 -3.53
CA SER A 178 -2.70 -12.63 -2.50
C SER A 178 -1.66 -13.53 -3.17
N LEU A 179 -0.46 -13.62 -2.57
CA LEU A 179 0.57 -14.58 -3.00
C LEU A 179 0.45 -15.93 -2.29
N LYS A 180 -0.64 -16.13 -1.55
CA LYS A 180 -0.98 -17.39 -0.89
C LYS A 180 -2.36 -17.85 -1.38
N PRO A 181 -2.57 -19.17 -1.55
CA PRO A 181 -3.90 -19.72 -1.78
C PRO A 181 -4.92 -19.16 -0.77
N PRO A 182 -6.15 -18.82 -1.21
CA PRO A 182 -6.71 -19.08 -2.54
C PRO A 182 -6.37 -18.02 -3.61
N TYR A 183 -5.31 -17.22 -3.40
CA TYR A 183 -4.87 -16.15 -4.31
C TYR A 183 -5.93 -15.07 -4.55
N SER A 184 -6.72 -14.75 -3.53
CA SER A 184 -7.78 -13.74 -3.61
C SER A 184 -7.27 -12.42 -4.17
N ALA A 185 -8.05 -11.84 -5.09
CA ALA A 185 -7.80 -10.53 -5.64
C ALA A 185 -8.01 -9.42 -4.59
N LEU A 186 -7.35 -8.28 -4.79
CA LEU A 186 -7.61 -7.09 -3.97
C LEU A 186 -9.09 -6.69 -4.12
N SER A 187 -9.80 -6.54 -2.99
CA SER A 187 -11.24 -6.26 -2.94
C SER A 187 -11.57 -5.17 -1.90
N TYR A 188 -12.73 -4.53 -2.06
CA TYR A 188 -13.31 -3.62 -1.07
C TYR A 188 -14.34 -4.36 -0.22
N GLY A 189 -14.01 -4.64 1.04
CA GLY A 189 -14.91 -5.26 2.00
C GLY A 189 -14.20 -5.58 3.31
N ASN A 190 -14.93 -5.55 4.43
CA ASN A 190 -14.42 -6.02 5.71
C ASN A 190 -13.94 -7.48 5.56
N PRO A 191 -12.89 -7.91 6.29
CA PRO A 191 -12.71 -9.33 6.51
C PRO A 191 -14.02 -9.89 7.11
N PRO A 192 -14.40 -11.14 6.79
CA PRO A 192 -15.47 -11.81 7.52
C PRO A 192 -15.23 -11.74 9.03
#